data_AF-A0A914Y535-F1
#
_entry.id   AF-A0A914Y535-F1
#
_cell.length_a   1.000
_cell.length_b   1.000
_cell.length_c   1.000
_cell.angle_alpha   90.00
_cell.angle_beta   90.00
_cell.angle_gamma   90.00
#
_symmetry.space_group_name_H-M   'P 1'
#
loop_
_entity.id
_entity.type
_entity.pdbx_description
1 polymer ?
#
loop_
_entity_poly.entity_id
_entity_poly.type
_entity_poly.pdbx_seq_one_letter_code
_entity_poly.pdbx_strand_id
1 'polypeptide(L)'
;MSGRGRRRQDESGEAESLTKEEDAIARFLRFNCPTKVGNCNGNDFSYFIGLKAVDTLLESKKYGAEAKDPKFKTKGDCEYFIRTLIEKGAIFRAKK
;
A
#
# COMPACT_ATOMS: atom_id res chain seq x y z
N MET A 1 31.96 -6.11 -16.82
CA MET A 1 31.63 -6.70 -15.51
C MET A 1 31.32 -5.57 -14.54
N SER A 2 30.25 -5.75 -13.74
CA SER A 2 30.00 -5.09 -12.43
C SER A 2 29.55 -3.62 -12.46
N GLY A 3 28.53 -3.16 -11.73
CA GLY A 3 27.70 -3.76 -10.67
C GLY A 3 26.31 -3.11 -10.66
N ARG A 4 25.24 -3.91 -10.55
CA ARG A 4 24.59 -4.32 -9.29
C ARG A 4 24.00 -3.14 -8.50
N GLY A 5 22.74 -2.87 -8.83
CA GLY A 5 21.63 -2.62 -7.93
C GLY A 5 21.92 -1.91 -6.61
N ARG A 6 21.77 -0.59 -6.62
CA ARG A 6 21.53 0.18 -5.39
C ARG A 6 20.04 0.05 -5.05
N ARG A 7 19.66 -1.05 -4.38
CA ARG A 7 18.37 -1.11 -3.67
C ARG A 7 18.41 -0.01 -2.61
N ARG A 8 17.74 1.12 -2.87
CA ARG A 8 17.41 2.07 -1.81
C ARG A 8 16.44 1.35 -0.89
N GLN A 9 16.98 0.90 0.23
CA GLN A 9 16.23 0.47 1.39
C GLN A 9 15.58 1.73 1.93
N ASP A 10 14.41 2.02 1.38
CA ASP A 10 13.56 3.13 1.78
C ASP A 10 13.12 2.89 3.22
N GLU A 11 13.53 3.81 4.10
CA GLU A 11 13.23 3.93 5.52
C GLU A 11 11.72 3.96 5.76
N SER A 12 11.07 2.80 5.67
CA SER A 12 9.72 2.62 6.19
C SER A 12 9.83 2.60 7.71
N GLY A 13 9.80 3.81 8.27
CA GLY A 13 9.77 4.08 9.69
C GLY A 13 8.76 3.18 10.39
N GLU A 14 9.09 2.84 11.62
CA GLU A 14 8.44 1.88 12.49
C GLU A 14 6.93 2.12 12.62
N ALA A 15 6.17 1.68 11.61
CA ALA A 15 4.73 1.54 11.68
C ALA A 15 4.46 0.55 12.81
N GLU A 16 3.61 0.95 13.76
CA GLU A 16 3.22 0.13 14.91
C GLU A 16 3.01 -1.31 14.45
N SER A 17 3.89 -2.20 14.93
CA SER A 17 4.19 -3.54 14.39
C SER A 17 3.10 -4.09 13.48
N LEU A 18 3.14 -3.72 12.19
CA LEU A 18 2.26 -4.30 11.20
C LEU A 18 2.45 -5.81 11.22
N THR A 19 1.35 -6.55 11.18
CA THR A 19 1.45 -8.00 11.03
C THR A 19 2.16 -8.32 9.71
N LYS A 20 2.80 -9.49 9.62
CA LYS A 20 3.50 -9.92 8.39
C LYS A 20 2.61 -9.84 7.15
N GLU A 21 1.31 -10.06 7.34
CA GLU A 21 0.32 -9.99 6.28
C GLU A 21 -0.01 -8.55 5.91
N GLU A 22 -0.17 -7.66 6.89
CA GLU A 22 -0.39 -6.23 6.64
C GLU A 22 0.80 -5.58 5.91
N ASP A 23 2.04 -5.90 6.31
CA ASP A 23 3.24 -5.47 5.58
C ASP A 23 3.22 -5.98 4.13
N ALA A 24 2.84 -7.25 3.93
CA ALA A 24 2.75 -7.83 2.61
C ALA A 24 1.67 -7.16 1.73
N ILE A 25 0.53 -6.78 2.32
CA ILE A 25 -0.55 -6.09 1.61
C ILE A 25 -0.16 -4.62 1.35
N ALA A 26 0.47 -3.93 2.29
CA ALA A 26 0.98 -2.57 2.10
C ALA A 26 2.04 -2.53 0.97
N ARG A 27 2.95 -3.49 0.94
CA ARG A 27 3.89 -3.69 -0.18
C ARG A 27 3.16 -3.99 -1.47
N PHE A 28 2.16 -4.87 -1.46
CA PHE A 28 1.36 -5.17 -2.64
C PHE A 28 0.74 -3.90 -3.21
N LEU A 29 0.13 -3.06 -2.38
CA LEU A 29 -0.40 -1.74 -2.79
C LEU A 29 0.69 -0.85 -3.39
N ARG A 30 1.86 -0.75 -2.76
CA ARG A 30 2.97 0.07 -3.27
C ARG A 30 3.41 -0.33 -4.69
N PHE A 31 3.40 -1.62 -5.01
CA PHE A 31 3.86 -2.14 -6.31
C PHE A 31 2.76 -2.35 -7.35
N ASN A 32 1.52 -2.56 -6.94
CA ASN A 32 0.41 -2.91 -7.84
C ASN A 32 -0.62 -1.78 -7.99
N CYS A 33 -0.75 -0.90 -6.99
CA CYS A 33 -1.66 0.24 -7.10
C CYS A 33 -1.02 1.34 -7.95
N PRO A 34 -1.77 1.99 -8.85
CA PRO A 34 -1.28 3.17 -9.57
C PRO A 34 -0.91 4.27 -8.58
N THR A 35 0.39 4.48 -8.37
CA THR A 35 0.94 5.55 -7.55
C THR A 35 1.36 6.73 -8.43
N LYS A 36 1.20 7.93 -7.91
CA LYS A 36 1.70 9.17 -8.49
C LYS A 36 2.77 9.72 -7.58
N VAL A 37 3.84 10.23 -8.18
CA VAL A 37 4.86 10.98 -7.45
C VAL A 37 4.44 12.44 -7.43
N GLY A 38 4.38 13.03 -6.24
CA GLY A 38 4.25 14.46 -6.04
C GLY A 38 5.52 15.00 -5.42
N ASN A 39 5.98 16.16 -5.87
CA ASN A 39 7.10 16.87 -5.25
C ASN A 39 6.52 17.95 -4.32
N CYS A 40 6.94 17.97 -3.06
CA CYS A 40 6.61 19.03 -2.12
C CYS A 40 7.89 19.48 -1.42
N ASN A 41 8.25 20.76 -1.57
CA ASN A 41 9.46 21.36 -0.99
C ASN A 41 10.75 20.57 -1.26
N GLY A 42 10.91 20.00 -2.47
CA GLY A 42 12.10 19.23 -2.83
C GLY A 42 12.11 17.79 -2.28
N ASN A 43 11.06 17.36 -1.57
CA ASN A 43 10.85 15.98 -1.18
C ASN A 43 9.81 15.34 -2.10
N ASP A 44 10.19 14.24 -2.75
CA ASP A 44 9.29 13.45 -3.58
C ASP A 44 8.52 12.46 -2.71
N PHE A 45 7.19 12.52 -2.77
CA PHE A 45 6.28 11.61 -2.09
C PHE A 45 5.47 10.83 -3.11
N SER A 46 5.31 9.53 -2.88
CA SER A 46 4.42 8.70 -3.68
C SER A 46 3.06 8.61 -3.00
N TYR A 47 2.00 9.01 -3.69
CA TYR A 47 0.63 8.90 -3.20
C TYR A 47 -0.21 8.07 -4.17
N PHE A 48 -1.27 7.46 -3.65
CA PHE A 48 -2.29 6.79 -4.44
C PHE A 48 -3.67 7.32 -4.05
N ILE A 49 -4.64 7.07 -4.93
CA ILE A 49 -6.03 7.42 -4.67
C ILE A 49 -6.66 6.24 -3.91
N GLY A 50 -7.32 6.51 -2.77
CA GLY A 50 -7.93 5.47 -1.94
C GLY A 50 -8.87 4.55 -2.74
N LEU A 51 -9.68 5.12 -3.63
CA LEU A 51 -10.55 4.35 -4.53
C LEU A 51 -9.76 3.34 -5.39
N LYS A 52 -8.62 3.77 -5.97
CA LYS A 52 -7.76 2.89 -6.75
C LYS A 52 -7.10 1.80 -5.90
N ALA A 53 -6.75 2.10 -4.65
CA ALA A 53 -6.23 1.10 -3.73
C ALA A 53 -7.29 0.05 -3.38
N VAL A 54 -8.54 0.46 -3.17
CA VAL A 54 -9.67 -0.45 -2.96
C VAL A 54 -9.87 -1.38 -4.15
N ASP A 55 -9.92 -0.83 -5.37
CA ASP A 55 -10.08 -1.63 -6.59
C ASP A 55 -8.88 -2.59 -6.77
N THR A 56 -7.64 -2.12 -6.55
CA THR A 56 -6.43 -2.96 -6.62
C THR A 56 -6.47 -4.14 -5.64
N LEU A 57 -6.99 -3.92 -4.42
CA LEU A 57 -7.14 -4.99 -3.42
C LEU A 57 -8.24 -5.97 -3.80
N LEU A 58 -9.37 -5.46 -4.30
CA LEU A 58 -10.53 -6.28 -4.65
C LEU A 58 -10.27 -7.13 -5.91
N GLU A 59 -9.55 -6.60 -6.89
CA GLU A 59 -9.11 -7.29 -8.11
C GLU A 59 -7.87 -8.19 -7.88
N SER A 60 -7.30 -8.19 -6.66
CA SER A 60 -6.13 -9.00 -6.35
C SER A 60 -6.49 -10.49 -6.36
N LYS A 61 -5.82 -11.27 -7.21
CA LYS A 61 -5.93 -12.75 -7.20
C LYS A 61 -5.44 -13.41 -5.90
N LYS A 62 -4.77 -12.64 -5.03
CA LYS A 62 -4.20 -13.13 -3.77
C LYS A 62 -5.04 -12.77 -2.55
N TYR A 63 -5.65 -11.59 -2.54
CA TYR A 63 -6.38 -11.06 -1.38
C TYR A 63 -7.81 -10.63 -1.69
N GLY A 64 -8.14 -10.40 -2.96
CA GLY A 64 -9.42 -9.90 -3.42
C GLY A 64 -10.50 -10.97 -3.53
N ALA A 65 -11.63 -10.60 -4.12
CA ALA A 65 -12.83 -11.43 -4.14
C ALA A 65 -12.67 -12.74 -4.92
N GLU A 66 -11.76 -12.76 -5.91
CA GLU A 66 -11.46 -13.93 -6.73
C GLU A 66 -10.31 -14.81 -6.16
N ALA A 67 -9.75 -14.46 -5.00
CA ALA A 67 -8.69 -15.24 -4.39
C ALA A 67 -9.22 -16.57 -3.83
N LYS A 68 -8.33 -17.57 -3.68
CA LYS A 68 -8.67 -18.83 -3.00
C LYS A 68 -9.10 -18.62 -1.55
N ASP A 69 -8.46 -17.67 -0.88
CA ASP A 69 -8.78 -17.23 0.47
C ASP A 69 -9.02 -15.70 0.43
N PRO A 70 -10.24 -15.27 0.03
CA PRO A 70 -10.53 -13.85 -0.16
C PRO A 70 -10.55 -13.14 1.20
N LYS A 71 -9.53 -12.30 1.43
CA LYS A 71 -9.43 -11.37 2.56
C LYS A 71 -10.42 -10.22 2.40
N PHE A 72 -10.59 -9.75 1.17
CA PHE A 72 -11.46 -8.65 0.82
C PHE A 72 -12.56 -9.16 -0.09
N LYS A 73 -13.77 -9.33 0.46
CA LYS A 73 -14.93 -9.80 -0.29
C LYS A 73 -15.73 -8.64 -0.85
N THR A 74 -15.71 -7.51 -0.15
CA THR A 74 -16.43 -6.30 -0.51
C THR A 74 -15.49 -5.10 -0.54
N LYS A 75 -15.90 -4.03 -1.23
CA LYS A 75 -15.18 -2.74 -1.17
C LYS A 75 -15.08 -2.21 0.26
N GLY A 76 -16.09 -2.46 1.10
CA GLY A 76 -16.09 -2.08 2.51
C GLY A 76 -14.97 -2.73 3.31
N ASP A 77 -14.65 -4.00 3.06
CA ASP A 77 -13.54 -4.70 3.72
C ASP A 77 -12.20 -4.06 3.35
N CYS A 78 -12.01 -3.72 2.07
CA CYS A 78 -10.82 -3.00 1.61
C CYS A 78 -10.69 -1.62 2.28
N GLU A 79 -11.79 -0.85 2.32
CA GLU A 79 -11.80 0.48 2.92
C GLU A 79 -11.49 0.44 4.41
N TYR A 80 -12.09 -0.51 5.14
CA TYR A 80 -11.80 -0.73 6.55
C TYR A 80 -10.32 -1.04 6.77
N PHE A 81 -9.75 -1.93 5.95
CA PHE A 81 -8.35 -2.31 6.06
C PHE A 81 -7.38 -1.15 5.75
N ILE A 82 -7.65 -0.37 4.70
CA ILE A 82 -6.88 0.83 4.39
C ILE A 82 -6.97 1.83 5.55
N ARG A 83 -8.13 1.97 6.18
CA ARG A 83 -8.29 2.81 7.38
C ARG A 83 -7.43 2.31 8.55
N THR A 84 -7.41 1.01 8.80
CA THR A 84 -6.53 0.41 9.81
C THR A 84 -5.06 0.71 9.55
N LEU A 85 -4.61 0.65 8.28
CA LEU A 85 -3.23 1.01 7.92
C LEU A 85 -2.94 2.50 8.16
N ILE A 86 -3.94 3.37 8.03
CA ILE A 86 -3.81 4.79 8.36
C ILE A 86 -3.70 4.99 9.87
N GLU A 87 -4.54 4.30 10.64
CA GLU A 87 -4.52 4.36 12.11
C GLU A 87 -3.19 3.86 12.68
N LYS A 88 -2.59 2.82 12.08
CA LYS A 88 -1.27 2.28 12.45
C LYS A 88 -0.07 3.09 11.94
N GLY A 89 -0.31 4.21 11.24
CA GLY A 89 0.74 5.06 10.69
C GLY A 89 1.51 4.47 9.50
N ALA A 90 1.02 3.38 8.90
CA ALA A 90 1.65 2.76 7.72
C ALA A 90 1.39 3.55 6.43
N ILE A 91 0.24 4.23 6.36
CA ILE A 91 -0.16 5.08 5.23
C ILE A 91 -0.69 6.40 5.79
N PHE A 92 -0.31 7.52 5.20
CA PHE A 92 -0.81 8.82 5.62
C PHE A 92 -1.86 9.35 4.65
N ARG A 93 -2.97 9.86 5.17
CA ARG A 93 -3.96 10.55 4.36
C ARG A 93 -3.46 11.96 4.04
N ALA A 94 -3.09 12.19 2.78
CA ALA A 94 -2.86 13.53 2.28
C ALA A 94 -4.19 14.31 2.27
N LYS A 95 -4.26 15.41 3.04
CA LYS A 95 -5.31 16.42 2.88
C LYS A 95 -4.80 17.46 1.89
N LYS A 96 -5.62 17.75 0.88
CA LYS A 96 -5.36 18.79 -0.11
C LYS A 96 -5.84 20.13 0.43
#